data_AF-A0A7S2F8N5-F1
#
_entry.id   AF-A0A7S2F8N5-F1
#
_cell.length_a   1.000
_cell.length_b   1.000
_cell.length_c   1.000
_cell.angle_alpha   90.00
_cell.angle_beta   90.00
_cell.angle_gamma   90.00
#
_symmetry.space_group_name_H-M   'P 1'
#
loop_
_entity.id
_entity.type
_entity.pdbx_description
1 polymer ?
#
loop_
_entity_poly.entity_id
_entity_poly.type
_entity_poly.pdbx_seq_one_letter_code
_entity_poly.pdbx_strand_id
1 'polypeptide(L)'
;EWNYNGLYVGMSSGSSVSKVAKVARIIKENDKTRPVASIYGEVPSQHTIESLTDIDVWGVNVYRGIGFDDTFGKYATRTGKPLFFGEYGADAYNARKKREDQAAQAEATRVLTEDIMRHSSVTGGVCLGGFVFEFADEWW
;
A
#
# COMPACT_ATOMS: atom_id res chain seq x y z
N GLU A 1 7.19 -1.86 -5.10
CA GLU A 1 5.95 -1.40 -5.79
C GLU A 1 6.25 -0.98 -7.21
N TRP A 2 5.38 -1.34 -8.16
CA TRP A 2 5.71 -1.33 -9.59
C TRP A 2 5.92 0.07 -10.18
N ASN A 3 5.40 1.11 -9.54
CA ASN A 3 5.55 2.51 -9.95
C ASN A 3 6.93 3.10 -9.71
N TYR A 4 7.71 2.50 -8.81
CA TYR A 4 9.08 2.92 -8.55
C TYR A 4 10.10 2.06 -9.28
N ASN A 5 9.83 0.77 -9.43
CA ASN A 5 10.80 -0.19 -9.94
C ASN A 5 10.55 -0.63 -11.40
N GLY A 6 9.47 -0.17 -12.05
CA GLY A 6 9.16 -0.54 -13.44
C GLY A 6 8.98 -2.05 -13.62
N LEU A 7 8.31 -2.70 -12.66
CA LEU A 7 8.14 -4.16 -12.56
C LEU A 7 9.47 -4.93 -12.49
N TYR A 8 10.55 -4.29 -12.01
CA TYR A 8 11.92 -4.81 -11.97
C TYR A 8 12.52 -5.19 -13.33
N VAL A 9 11.89 -4.76 -14.42
CA VAL A 9 12.34 -5.02 -15.80
C VAL A 9 12.54 -3.74 -16.59
N GLY A 10 12.60 -2.59 -15.91
CA GLY A 10 12.88 -1.28 -16.52
C GLY A 10 11.75 -0.76 -17.41
N MET A 11 10.50 -1.18 -17.17
CA MET A 11 9.36 -0.68 -17.94
C MET A 11 9.06 0.77 -17.60
N SER A 12 8.70 1.56 -18.61
CA SER A 12 8.14 2.91 -18.40
C SER A 12 6.84 2.84 -17.59
N SER A 13 6.42 3.96 -17.01
CA SER A 13 5.15 4.03 -16.26
C SER A 13 3.95 3.56 -17.10
N GLY A 14 3.80 4.09 -18.32
CA GLY A 14 2.69 3.69 -19.21
C GLY A 14 2.73 2.21 -19.61
N SER A 15 3.92 1.68 -19.89
CA SER A 15 4.08 0.25 -20.18
C SER A 15 3.76 -0.62 -18.96
N SER A 16 4.14 -0.18 -17.75
CA SER A 16 3.83 -0.87 -16.50
C SER A 16 2.32 -0.89 -16.24
N VAL A 17 1.63 0.25 -16.38
CA VAL A 17 0.16 0.34 -16.29
C VAL A 17 -0.50 -0.63 -17.27
N SER A 18 -0.06 -0.62 -18.54
CA SER A 18 -0.60 -1.49 -19.59
C SER A 18 -0.40 -2.98 -19.26
N LYS A 19 0.75 -3.34 -18.68
CA LYS A 19 1.07 -4.71 -18.26
C LYS A 19 0.21 -5.14 -17.07
N VAL A 20 0.07 -4.29 -16.06
CA VAL A 20 -0.79 -4.55 -14.88
C VAL A 20 -2.25 -4.69 -15.32
N ALA A 21 -2.75 -3.81 -16.18
CA ALA A 21 -4.11 -3.89 -16.74
C ALA A 21 -4.35 -5.23 -17.45
N LYS A 22 -3.41 -5.65 -18.30
CA LYS A 22 -3.50 -6.93 -19.00
C LYS A 22 -3.55 -8.11 -18.03
N VAL A 23 -2.71 -8.13 -17.00
CA VAL A 23 -2.67 -9.21 -16.01
C VAL A 23 -3.95 -9.25 -15.19
N ALA A 24 -4.42 -8.10 -14.69
CA ALA A 24 -5.66 -8.01 -13.90
C ALA A 24 -6.87 -8.54 -14.67
N ARG A 25 -7.01 -8.15 -15.94
CA ARG A 25 -8.05 -8.66 -16.83
C ARG A 25 -7.98 -10.17 -17.00
N ILE A 26 -6.79 -10.73 -17.26
CA ILE A 26 -6.62 -12.19 -17.41
C ILE A 26 -7.02 -12.92 -16.12
N ILE A 27 -6.65 -12.39 -14.96
CA ILE A 27 -7.06 -12.97 -13.67
C ILE A 27 -8.58 -12.96 -13.56
N LYS A 28 -9.21 -11.80 -13.82
CA LYS A 28 -10.67 -11.67 -13.79
C LYS A 28 -11.38 -12.55 -14.81
N GLU A 29 -10.79 -12.83 -15.97
CA GLU A 29 -11.35 -13.74 -16.97
C GLU A 29 -11.44 -15.18 -16.44
N ASN A 30 -10.49 -15.59 -15.59
CA ASN A 30 -10.37 -16.96 -15.08
C ASN A 30 -10.91 -17.15 -13.66
N ASP A 31 -10.96 -16.11 -12.83
CA ASP A 31 -11.57 -16.12 -11.50
C ASP A 31 -12.51 -14.90 -11.34
N LYS A 32 -13.82 -15.18 -11.28
CA LYS A 32 -14.87 -14.17 -11.12
C LYS A 32 -15.23 -13.89 -9.67
N THR A 33 -14.65 -14.64 -8.73
CA THR A 33 -15.11 -14.68 -7.33
C THR A 33 -14.19 -13.93 -6.37
N ARG A 34 -12.89 -13.87 -6.67
CA ARG A 34 -11.91 -13.19 -5.80
C ARG A 34 -11.60 -11.78 -6.28
N PRO A 35 -11.38 -10.81 -5.36
CA PRO A 35 -10.91 -9.49 -5.72
C PRO A 35 -9.46 -9.53 -6.22
N VAL A 36 -9.13 -8.66 -7.14
CA VAL A 36 -7.78 -8.42 -7.64
C VAL A 36 -7.27 -7.12 -7.02
N ALA A 37 -6.14 -7.22 -6.34
CA ALA A 37 -5.46 -6.08 -5.75
C ALA A 37 -4.19 -5.73 -6.53
N SER A 38 -3.80 -4.46 -6.46
CA SER A 38 -2.47 -3.99 -6.89
C SER A 38 -1.87 -3.12 -5.80
N ILE A 39 -0.56 -3.24 -5.58
CA ILE A 39 0.19 -2.47 -4.58
C ILE A 39 1.00 -1.38 -5.26
N TYR A 40 0.87 -0.15 -4.77
CA TYR A 40 1.55 1.05 -5.25
C TYR A 40 2.38 1.68 -4.12
N GLY A 41 3.45 2.39 -4.43
CA GLY A 41 4.32 3.00 -3.41
C GLY A 41 3.78 4.30 -2.81
N GLU A 42 2.59 4.72 -3.24
CA GLU A 42 1.90 5.93 -2.81
C GLU A 42 0.40 5.83 -3.09
N VAL A 43 -0.39 6.84 -2.68
CA VAL A 43 -1.75 7.01 -3.21
C VAL A 43 -1.70 7.14 -4.74
N PRO A 44 -2.26 6.19 -5.53
CA PRO A 44 -2.23 6.24 -6.99
C PRO A 44 -3.00 7.45 -7.52
N SER A 45 -2.56 8.02 -8.64
CA SER A 45 -3.28 9.15 -9.26
C SER A 45 -4.67 8.72 -9.73
N GLN A 46 -5.61 9.67 -9.85
CA GLN A 46 -6.93 9.39 -10.39
C GLN A 46 -6.85 8.74 -11.79
N HIS A 47 -5.98 9.25 -12.66
CA HIS A 47 -5.73 8.68 -13.98
C HIS A 47 -5.24 7.22 -13.91
N THR A 48 -4.36 6.90 -12.97
CA THR A 48 -3.86 5.52 -12.76
C THR A 48 -5.00 4.59 -12.32
N ILE A 49 -5.84 5.04 -11.40
CA ILE A 49 -6.99 4.28 -10.91
C ILE A 49 -8.00 4.01 -12.04
N GLU A 50 -8.29 5.04 -12.84
CA GLU A 50 -9.21 4.95 -13.99
C GLU A 50 -8.66 4.08 -15.11
N SER A 51 -7.33 4.03 -15.28
CA SER A 51 -6.68 3.17 -16.27
C SER A 51 -6.64 1.68 -15.87
N LEU A 52 -6.91 1.37 -14.61
CA LEU A 52 -6.82 0.03 -14.02
C LEU A 52 -8.18 -0.39 -13.47
N THR A 53 -9.15 -0.51 -14.37
CA THR A 53 -10.56 -0.79 -14.03
C THR A 53 -10.75 -2.14 -13.34
N ASP A 54 -9.98 -3.16 -13.75
CA ASP A 54 -10.04 -4.54 -13.22
C ASP A 54 -9.38 -4.72 -11.84
N ILE A 55 -8.76 -3.68 -11.28
CA ILE A 55 -8.27 -3.68 -9.89
C ILE A 55 -9.41 -3.29 -8.96
N ASP A 56 -9.83 -4.19 -8.07
CA ASP A 56 -10.96 -3.93 -7.15
C ASP A 56 -10.51 -3.19 -5.90
N VAL A 57 -9.28 -3.44 -5.44
CA VAL A 57 -8.74 -2.97 -4.17
C VAL A 57 -7.32 -2.45 -4.38
N TRP A 58 -6.99 -1.31 -3.77
CA TRP A 58 -5.63 -0.77 -3.83
C TRP A 58 -4.87 -1.02 -2.53
N GLY A 59 -3.66 -1.57 -2.66
CA GLY A 59 -2.66 -1.59 -1.60
C GLY A 59 -1.72 -0.40 -1.76
N VAL A 60 -1.27 0.18 -0.65
CA VAL A 60 -0.17 1.15 -0.66
C VAL A 60 0.92 0.78 0.33
N ASN A 61 2.16 1.03 -0.04
CA ASN A 61 3.33 0.92 0.85
C ASN A 61 3.85 2.33 1.07
N VAL A 62 3.52 2.94 2.22
CA VAL A 62 3.79 4.35 2.51
C VAL A 62 4.54 4.47 3.83
N TYR A 63 5.78 4.95 3.76
CA TYR A 63 6.67 5.11 4.92
C TYR A 63 6.98 6.61 5.14
N ARG A 64 6.23 7.26 6.02
CA ARG A 64 6.34 8.71 6.31
C ARG A 64 6.79 9.02 7.73
N GLY A 65 7.17 8.00 8.50
CA GLY A 65 7.40 8.11 9.94
C GLY A 65 6.14 7.73 10.72
N ILE A 66 5.82 8.48 11.77
CA ILE A 66 4.63 8.21 12.59
C ILE A 66 3.41 8.90 11.96
N GLY A 67 2.42 8.09 11.58
CA GLY A 67 1.18 8.52 10.95
C GLY A 67 1.20 8.42 9.42
N PHE A 68 0.03 8.55 8.82
CA PHE A 68 -0.14 8.49 7.35
C PHE A 68 -0.51 9.84 6.72
N ASP A 69 -0.36 10.95 7.45
CA ASP A 69 -0.67 12.31 6.99
C ASP A 69 -2.06 12.41 6.32
N ASP A 70 -2.12 12.95 5.10
CA ASP A 70 -3.34 13.12 4.32
C ASP A 70 -3.71 11.89 3.46
N THR A 71 -2.98 10.77 3.59
CA THR A 71 -3.11 9.58 2.71
C THR A 71 -4.56 9.11 2.57
N PHE A 72 -5.27 8.94 3.69
CA PHE A 72 -6.66 8.47 3.69
C PHE A 72 -7.60 9.47 3.01
N GLY A 73 -7.50 10.75 3.37
CA GLY A 73 -8.34 11.80 2.79
C GLY A 73 -8.10 11.96 1.29
N LYS A 74 -6.82 11.98 0.89
CA LYS A 74 -6.40 12.07 -0.51
C LYS A 74 -6.84 10.85 -1.33
N TYR A 75 -6.86 9.67 -0.74
CA TYR A 75 -7.38 8.48 -1.40
C TYR A 75 -8.90 8.56 -1.58
N ALA A 76 -9.62 8.97 -0.54
CA ALA A 76 -11.07 9.15 -0.55
C ALA A 76 -11.57 10.14 -1.62
N THR A 77 -10.78 11.18 -1.95
CA THR A 77 -11.14 12.13 -3.02
C THR A 77 -10.93 11.57 -4.43
N ARG A 78 -10.17 10.48 -4.59
CA ARG A 78 -9.82 9.92 -5.91
C ARG A 78 -10.69 8.75 -6.34
N THR A 79 -11.18 7.96 -5.39
CA THR A 79 -11.96 6.76 -5.69
C THR A 79 -12.74 6.26 -4.48
N GLY A 80 -13.81 5.51 -4.73
CA GLY A 80 -14.55 4.74 -3.72
C GLY A 80 -14.09 3.27 -3.62
N LYS A 81 -13.06 2.86 -4.37
CA LYS A 81 -12.47 1.51 -4.21
C LYS A 81 -11.84 1.38 -2.81
N PRO A 82 -11.77 0.19 -2.19
CA PRO A 82 -11.16 0.06 -0.87
C PRO A 82 -9.62 0.19 -0.92
N LEU A 83 -9.05 0.72 0.17
CA LEU A 83 -7.61 0.83 0.41
C LEU A 83 -7.15 -0.21 1.45
N PHE A 84 -5.93 -0.72 1.34
CA PHE A 84 -5.20 -1.32 2.48
C PHE A 84 -3.74 -0.90 2.44
N PHE A 85 -3.03 -1.03 3.55
CA PHE A 85 -1.57 -0.90 3.57
C PHE A 85 -0.94 -2.24 3.23
N GLY A 86 -0.30 -2.33 2.07
CA GLY A 86 0.45 -3.52 1.67
C GLY A 86 1.61 -3.77 2.63
N GLU A 87 2.18 -2.68 3.15
CA GLU A 87 3.20 -2.66 4.17
C GLU A 87 3.06 -1.41 5.03
N TYR A 88 3.23 -1.57 6.34
CA TYR A 88 3.43 -0.47 7.28
C TYR A 88 4.25 -0.94 8.48
N GLY A 89 4.92 -0.02 9.15
CA GLY A 89 5.72 -0.33 10.33
C GLY A 89 6.91 0.60 10.44
N ALA A 90 7.86 0.20 11.27
CA ALA A 90 9.15 0.85 11.40
C ALA A 90 10.22 -0.20 11.68
N ASP A 91 11.44 0.12 11.30
CA ASP A 91 12.64 -0.66 11.63
C ASP A 91 12.97 -0.53 13.13
N ALA A 92 13.50 -1.60 13.73
CA ALA A 92 14.10 -1.57 15.06
C ALA A 92 15.46 -0.86 15.04
N TYR A 93 16.17 -0.83 13.92
CA TYR A 93 17.44 -0.12 13.82
C TYR A 93 17.27 1.39 13.64
N ASN A 94 17.74 2.15 14.62
CA ASN A 94 17.73 3.60 14.54
C ASN A 94 18.99 4.10 13.82
N ALA A 95 18.86 4.39 12.52
CA ALA A 95 19.97 4.87 11.68
C ALA A 95 20.63 6.17 12.18
N ARG A 96 19.92 7.01 12.95
CA ARG A 96 20.48 8.24 13.55
C ARG A 96 21.36 7.92 14.75
N LYS A 97 20.97 6.95 15.57
CA LYS A 97 21.72 6.51 16.76
C LYS A 97 22.73 5.40 16.44
N LYS A 98 22.64 4.79 15.26
CA LYS A 98 23.41 3.64 14.81
C LYS A 98 23.34 2.44 15.78
N ARG A 99 22.13 2.17 16.29
CA ARG A 99 21.84 1.06 17.21
C ARG A 99 20.35 0.71 17.16
N GLU A 100 20.01 -0.46 17.66
CA GLU A 100 18.61 -0.84 17.88
C GLU A 100 17.90 0.10 18.86
N ASP A 101 16.61 0.29 18.60
CA ASP A 101 15.66 1.11 19.33
C ASP A 101 14.26 0.47 19.23
N GLN A 102 14.11 -0.73 19.80
CA GLN A 102 12.87 -1.51 19.79
C GLN A 102 11.68 -0.73 20.37
N ALA A 103 11.93 0.18 21.30
CA ALA A 103 10.88 1.04 21.87
C ALA A 103 10.29 1.99 20.81
N ALA A 104 11.14 2.58 19.96
CA ALA A 104 10.68 3.44 18.87
C ALA A 104 9.91 2.64 17.81
N GLN A 105 10.37 1.44 17.49
CA GLN A 105 9.67 0.51 16.60
C GLN A 105 8.27 0.16 17.12
N ALA A 106 8.19 -0.28 18.39
CA ALA A 106 6.93 -0.66 19.03
C ALA A 106 5.94 0.52 19.06
N GLU A 107 6.44 1.73 19.37
CA GLU A 107 5.61 2.93 19.38
C GLU A 107 5.10 3.28 17.97
N ALA A 108 5.96 3.26 16.96
CA ALA A 108 5.55 3.53 15.59
C ALA A 108 4.51 2.52 15.11
N THR A 109 4.75 1.22 15.30
CA THR A 109 3.81 0.16 14.92
C THR A 109 2.47 0.33 15.61
N ARG A 110 2.45 0.65 16.93
CA ARG A 110 1.22 0.92 17.68
C ARG A 110 0.45 2.10 17.08
N VAL A 111 1.10 3.26 16.91
CA VAL A 111 0.44 4.47 16.42
C VAL A 111 -0.08 4.31 14.99
N LEU A 112 0.70 3.67 14.11
CA LEU A 112 0.29 3.38 12.74
C LEU A 112 -0.90 2.41 12.71
N THR A 113 -0.87 1.36 13.53
CA THR A 113 -2.01 0.42 13.66
C THR A 113 -3.27 1.15 14.12
N GLU A 114 -3.17 1.97 15.16
CA GLU A 114 -4.30 2.76 15.65
C GLU A 114 -4.83 3.74 14.58
N ASP A 115 -3.97 4.31 13.74
CA ASP A 115 -4.38 5.20 12.66
C ASP A 115 -5.13 4.47 11.55
N ILE A 116 -4.67 3.27 11.17
CA ILE A 116 -5.41 2.37 10.27
C ILE A 116 -6.79 2.04 10.85
N MET A 117 -6.86 1.73 12.14
CA MET A 117 -8.12 1.40 12.81
C MET A 117 -9.09 2.58 12.86
N ARG A 118 -8.60 3.81 13.10
CA ARG A 118 -9.43 5.03 13.05
C ARG A 118 -10.02 5.29 11.67
N HIS A 119 -9.31 4.90 10.61
CA HIS A 119 -9.76 5.05 9.22
C HIS A 119 -10.36 3.76 8.64
N SER A 120 -10.77 2.83 9.50
CA SER A 120 -11.35 1.56 9.08
C SER A 120 -12.64 1.77 8.30
N SER A 121 -12.79 1.01 7.22
CA SER A 121 -14.01 0.89 6.42
C SER A 121 -15.20 0.37 7.23
N VAL A 122 -14.96 -0.40 8.29
CA VAL A 122 -16.01 -0.84 9.22
C VAL A 122 -16.66 0.35 9.94
N THR A 123 -15.92 1.42 10.17
CA THR A 123 -16.38 2.65 10.84
C THR A 123 -16.60 3.82 9.87
N GLY A 124 -16.69 3.55 8.56
CA GLY A 124 -16.96 4.56 7.53
C GLY A 124 -15.71 5.24 6.94
N GLY A 125 -14.51 4.77 7.27
CA GLY A 125 -13.28 5.17 6.59
C GLY A 125 -13.05 4.43 5.27
N VAL A 126 -11.86 4.58 4.68
CA VAL A 126 -11.51 3.97 3.38
C VAL A 126 -10.66 2.70 3.49
N CYS A 127 -10.14 2.40 4.70
CA CYS A 127 -9.11 1.40 4.88
C CYS A 127 -9.66 0.04 5.33
N LEU A 128 -9.23 -1.05 4.70
CA LEU A 128 -9.54 -2.41 5.09
C LEU A 128 -8.63 -2.92 6.21
N GLY A 129 -7.43 -2.34 6.35
CA GLY A 129 -6.40 -2.80 7.27
C GLY A 129 -4.99 -2.64 6.68
N GLY A 130 -4.04 -3.44 7.16
CA GLY A 130 -2.72 -3.50 6.56
C GLY A 130 -1.90 -4.68 7.07
N PHE A 131 -0.76 -4.90 6.43
CA PHE A 131 0.22 -5.91 6.83
C PHE A 131 1.42 -5.23 7.50
N VAL A 132 1.75 -5.66 8.72
CA VAL A 132 2.96 -5.20 9.40
C VAL A 132 4.16 -5.69 8.59
N PHE A 133 4.98 -4.74 8.16
CA PHE A 133 6.23 -5.01 7.47
C PHE A 133 7.41 -4.75 8.40
N GLU A 134 8.22 -5.74 8.73
CA GLU A 134 8.11 -7.17 8.37
C GLU A 134 7.92 -8.06 9.59
N PHE A 135 7.50 -9.31 9.33
CA PHE A 135 7.22 -10.26 10.41
C PHE A 135 8.50 -10.73 11.11
N ALA A 136 9.62 -10.78 10.39
CA ALA A 136 10.93 -11.13 10.90
C ALA A 136 12.00 -10.43 10.05
N ASP A 137 13.11 -10.05 10.67
CA ASP A 137 14.19 -9.33 9.99
C ASP A 137 14.76 -10.08 8.77
N GLU A 138 14.92 -9.36 7.65
CA GLU A 138 15.52 -9.82 6.40
C GLU A 138 17.05 -9.68 6.42
N TRP A 139 17.75 -10.60 7.09
CA TRP A 139 19.21 -10.57 7.20
C TRP A 139 19.96 -10.99 5.92
N TRP A 140 19.26 -11.25 4.80
CA TRP A 140 19.84 -11.58 3.49
C TRP A 140 18.84 -11.48 2.34
#